data_AF-A0ABD6X9J6-F1
#
_entry.id   AF-A0ABD6X9J6-F1
#
_cell.length_a   1.000
_cell.length_b   1.000
_cell.length_c   1.000
_cell.angle_alpha   90.00
_cell.angle_beta   90.00
_cell.angle_gamma   90.00
#
_symmetry.space_group_name_H-M   'P 1'
#
loop_
_entity.id
_entity.type
_entity.pdbx_description
1 polymer ?
#
loop_
_entity_poly.entity_id
_entity_poly.type
_entity_poly.pdbx_seq_one_letter_code
_entity_poly.pdbx_strand_id
1 'polypeptide(L)'
;MSIIAIQLKQVLRNRRFFLFTILLPGIWYVFMIQVASTSLPATGNFQLALLLLALLMGILGNSIVTFSKRICSNKDFYILQSHISHYSLWNYLFSQLITQVIINLFITIVIMILAIFLHTIEFNFITITSILLTNIIGIYLSEIGFAIGLSFDAPTVDAAGTPILFIIATFIIPWKHLLPANSFINFFTNVQKLFPTYYLYAGLDHLSVSHLGLLFVTAIITLLPWLSFIYRKLIN
;
A
#
# COMPACT_ATOMS: atom_id res chain seq x y z
N MET A 1 -23.89 13.08 -9.08
CA MET A 1 -23.12 11.99 -8.45
C MET A 1 -21.70 12.50 -8.23
N SER A 2 -21.14 12.41 -7.02
CA SER A 2 -19.78 12.96 -6.76
C SER A 2 -18.71 12.18 -7.52
N ILE A 3 -17.60 12.85 -7.88
CA ILE A 3 -16.46 12.24 -8.59
C ILE A 3 -15.94 11.02 -7.82
N ILE A 4 -15.87 11.12 -6.49
CA ILE A 4 -15.48 10.04 -5.57
C ILE A 4 -16.41 8.82 -5.74
N ALA A 5 -17.73 9.04 -5.76
CA ALA A 5 -18.70 7.94 -5.90
C ALA A 5 -18.57 7.22 -7.25
N ILE A 6 -18.29 7.95 -8.33
CA ILE A 6 -18.05 7.38 -9.66
C ILE A 6 -16.78 6.52 -9.64
N GLN A 7 -15.70 7.05 -9.07
CA GLN A 7 -14.42 6.34 -8.97
C GLN A 7 -14.53 5.08 -8.11
N LEU A 8 -15.18 5.15 -6.94
CA LEU A 8 -15.43 3.98 -6.09
C LEU A 8 -16.22 2.91 -6.85
N LYS A 9 -17.28 3.29 -7.56
CA LYS A 9 -18.08 2.36 -8.35
C LYS A 9 -17.27 1.69 -9.46
N GLN A 10 -16.32 2.38 -10.10
CA GLN A 10 -15.44 1.78 -11.10
C GLN A 10 -14.53 0.71 -10.49
N VAL A 11 -13.97 0.97 -9.30
CA VAL A 11 -13.09 0.01 -8.61
C VAL A 11 -13.87 -1.21 -8.14
N LEU A 12 -14.97 -0.97 -7.43
CA LEU A 12 -15.80 -2.04 -6.87
C LEU A 12 -16.57 -2.85 -7.93
N ARG A 13 -16.56 -2.45 -9.20
CA ARG A 13 -17.06 -3.27 -10.31
C ARG A 13 -15.97 -4.06 -11.02
N ASN A 14 -14.69 -3.74 -10.79
CA ASN A 14 -13.58 -4.40 -11.44
C ASN A 14 -13.30 -5.75 -10.77
N ARG A 15 -13.62 -6.86 -11.45
CA ARG A 15 -13.35 -8.21 -10.93
C ARG A 15 -11.86 -8.46 -10.66
N ARG A 16 -10.96 -7.86 -11.46
CA ARG A 16 -9.51 -8.00 -11.27
C ARG A 16 -9.06 -7.35 -9.96
N PHE A 17 -9.70 -6.25 -9.56
CA PHE A 17 -9.41 -5.62 -8.27
C PHE A 17 -9.66 -6.61 -7.12
N PHE A 18 -10.84 -7.23 -7.04
CA PHE A 18 -11.14 -8.22 -5.99
C PHE A 18 -10.16 -9.39 -6.01
N LEU A 19 -9.83 -9.92 -7.18
CA LEU A 19 -8.92 -11.06 -7.31
C LEU A 19 -7.52 -10.75 -6.81
N PHE A 20 -6.88 -9.70 -7.33
CA PHE A 20 -5.47 -9.44 -7.07
C PHE A 20 -5.20 -8.64 -5.78
N THR A 21 -6.20 -7.91 -5.29
CA THR A 21 -6.04 -6.97 -4.17
C THR A 21 -6.58 -7.53 -2.86
N ILE A 22 -7.60 -8.39 -2.94
CA ILE A 22 -8.28 -8.92 -1.75
C ILE A 22 -8.08 -10.43 -1.66
N LEU A 23 -8.50 -11.16 -2.70
CA LEU A 23 -8.52 -12.61 -2.67
C LEU A 23 -7.11 -13.21 -2.64
N LEU A 24 -6.19 -12.75 -3.50
CA LEU A 24 -4.83 -13.30 -3.54
C LEU A 24 -4.06 -13.04 -2.24
N PRO A 25 -4.01 -11.80 -1.68
CA PRO A 25 -3.38 -11.58 -0.38
C PRO A 25 -4.08 -12.32 0.76
N GLY A 26 -5.42 -12.43 0.74
CA GLY A 26 -6.18 -13.18 1.73
C GLY A 26 -5.89 -14.68 1.71
N ILE A 27 -5.89 -15.31 0.53
CA ILE A 27 -5.53 -16.72 0.36
C ILE A 27 -4.09 -16.96 0.80
N TRP A 28 -3.17 -16.08 0.39
CA TRP A 28 -1.78 -16.17 0.81
C TRP A 28 -1.64 -16.09 2.33
N TYR A 29 -2.39 -15.21 3.00
CA TYR A 29 -2.39 -15.12 4.46
C TYR A 29 -2.88 -16.43 5.11
N VAL A 30 -4.01 -16.98 4.64
CA VAL A 30 -4.53 -18.27 5.12
C VAL A 30 -3.46 -19.35 4.97
N PHE A 31 -2.86 -19.45 3.78
CA PHE A 31 -1.83 -20.42 3.48
C PHE A 31 -0.63 -20.28 4.41
N MET A 32 -0.13 -19.05 4.59
CA MET A 32 1.02 -18.80 5.46
C MET A 32 0.73 -19.11 6.92
N ILE A 33 -0.46 -18.82 7.43
CA ILE A 33 -0.85 -19.19 8.80
C ILE A 33 -0.88 -20.71 8.96
N GLN A 34 -1.42 -21.44 7.99
CA GLN A 34 -1.49 -22.91 8.02
C GLN A 34 -0.11 -23.57 7.88
N VAL A 35 0.79 -23.01 7.08
CA VAL A 35 2.16 -23.51 6.94
C VAL A 35 3.01 -23.12 8.15
N ALA A 36 2.88 -21.89 8.65
CA ALA A 36 3.64 -21.40 9.79
C ALA A 36 3.32 -22.18 11.07
N SER A 37 2.07 -22.59 11.29
CA SER A 37 1.70 -23.40 12.46
C SER A 37 2.42 -24.77 12.50
N THR A 38 2.99 -25.22 11.39
CA THR A 38 3.72 -26.49 11.30
C THR A 38 5.25 -26.35 11.36
N SER A 39 5.82 -25.14 11.19
CA SER A 39 7.26 -24.98 10.91
C SER A 39 7.94 -23.74 11.50
N LEU A 40 7.18 -22.74 11.97
CA LEU A 40 7.72 -21.47 12.47
C LEU A 40 7.16 -21.18 13.89
N PRO A 41 7.91 -20.47 14.75
CA PRO A 41 7.47 -20.20 16.11
C PRO A 41 6.17 -19.40 16.10
N ALA A 42 5.11 -20.02 16.66
CA ALA A 42 3.77 -19.45 16.81
C ALA A 42 3.75 -18.36 17.89
N THR A 43 4.47 -17.27 17.66
CA THR A 43 4.42 -16.06 18.50
C THR A 43 3.39 -15.09 17.89
N GLY A 44 2.60 -14.40 18.74
CA GLY A 44 1.55 -13.49 18.27
C GLY A 44 2.06 -12.39 17.32
N ASN A 45 3.28 -11.91 17.54
CA ASN A 45 3.90 -10.88 16.70
C ASN A 45 4.21 -11.39 15.28
N PHE A 46 4.49 -12.67 15.12
CA PHE A 46 4.74 -13.27 13.80
C PHE A 46 3.46 -13.33 12.96
N GLN A 47 2.33 -13.72 13.57
CA GLN A 47 1.02 -13.74 12.91
C GLN A 47 0.59 -12.31 12.50
N LEU A 48 0.82 -11.33 13.38
CA LEU A 48 0.61 -9.92 13.06
C LEU A 48 1.52 -9.47 11.89
N ALA A 49 2.81 -9.85 11.86
CA ALA A 49 3.69 -9.51 10.74
C ALA A 49 3.18 -10.08 9.39
N LEU A 50 2.66 -11.31 9.38
CA LEU A 50 2.05 -11.92 8.20
C LEU A 50 0.77 -11.18 7.77
N LEU A 51 -0.07 -10.77 8.72
CA LEU A 51 -1.26 -9.98 8.44
C LEU A 51 -0.88 -8.64 7.81
N LEU A 52 0.05 -7.91 8.42
CA LEU A 52 0.49 -6.61 7.90
C LEU A 52 1.09 -6.75 6.50
N LEU A 53 1.84 -7.83 6.24
CA LEU A 53 2.34 -8.11 4.89
C LEU A 53 1.19 -8.36 3.90
N ALA A 54 0.18 -9.17 4.26
CA ALA A 54 -0.98 -9.39 3.39
C ALA A 54 -1.77 -8.10 3.11
N LEU A 55 -1.98 -7.27 4.14
CA LEU A 55 -2.60 -5.96 4.02
C LEU A 55 -1.79 -5.04 3.10
N LEU A 56 -0.47 -4.92 3.32
CA LEU A 56 0.40 -4.09 2.50
C LEU A 56 0.48 -4.57 1.06
N MET A 57 0.47 -5.87 0.80
CA MET A 57 0.45 -6.43 -0.56
C MET A 57 -0.85 -6.07 -1.30
N GLY A 58 -2.01 -6.20 -0.63
CA GLY A 58 -3.28 -5.75 -1.20
C GLY A 58 -3.28 -4.25 -1.46
N ILE A 59 -2.90 -3.46 -0.46
CA ILE A 59 -2.82 -1.99 -0.58
C ILE A 59 -1.84 -1.58 -1.68
N LEU A 60 -0.69 -2.23 -1.81
CA LEU A 60 0.30 -1.98 -2.86
C LEU A 60 -0.28 -2.25 -4.26
N GLY A 61 -0.93 -3.39 -4.44
CA GLY A 61 -1.58 -3.76 -5.72
C GLY A 61 -2.66 -2.76 -6.13
N ASN A 62 -3.43 -2.23 -5.17
CA ASN A 62 -4.40 -1.18 -5.44
C ASN A 62 -3.73 0.18 -5.69
N SER A 63 -2.95 0.65 -4.72
CA SER A 63 -2.43 2.03 -4.64
C SER A 63 -1.35 2.33 -5.67
N ILE A 64 -0.59 1.33 -6.13
CA ILE A 64 0.41 1.51 -7.18
C ILE A 64 -0.13 1.01 -8.51
N VAL A 65 -0.38 -0.29 -8.66
CA VAL A 65 -0.65 -0.88 -9.98
C VAL A 65 -2.00 -0.44 -10.52
N THR A 66 -3.08 -0.71 -9.78
CA THR A 66 -4.43 -0.44 -10.26
C THR A 66 -4.72 1.06 -10.33
N PHE A 67 -4.21 1.82 -9.35
CA PHE A 67 -4.43 3.25 -9.28
C PHE A 67 -3.64 4.02 -10.35
N SER A 68 -2.36 3.72 -10.55
CA SER A 68 -1.56 4.38 -11.60
C SER A 68 -2.18 4.20 -12.99
N LYS A 69 -2.64 2.98 -13.31
CA LYS A 69 -3.37 2.70 -14.55
C LYS A 69 -4.63 3.55 -14.67
N ARG A 70 -5.42 3.64 -13.59
CA ARG A 70 -6.66 4.42 -13.56
C ARG A 70 -6.41 5.91 -13.74
N ILE A 71 -5.36 6.46 -13.10
CA ILE A 71 -4.95 7.84 -13.31
C ILE A 71 -4.54 8.04 -14.76
N CYS A 72 -3.68 7.17 -15.29
CA CYS A 72 -3.22 7.25 -16.67
C CYS A 72 -4.37 7.21 -17.69
N SER A 73 -5.37 6.34 -17.52
CA SER A 73 -6.50 6.24 -18.45
C SER A 73 -7.47 7.41 -18.37
N ASN A 74 -7.50 8.14 -17.26
CA ASN A 74 -8.46 9.23 -17.06
C ASN A 74 -7.82 10.62 -17.10
N LYS A 75 -6.48 10.74 -17.08
CA LYS A 75 -5.79 12.03 -16.93
C LYS A 75 -6.19 13.04 -18.01
N ASP A 76 -6.34 12.62 -19.26
CA ASP A 76 -6.67 13.50 -20.38
C ASP A 76 -8.07 14.12 -20.21
N PHE A 77 -9.02 13.34 -19.70
CA PHE A 77 -10.37 13.84 -19.39
C PHE A 77 -10.33 14.92 -18.30
N TYR A 78 -9.53 14.72 -17.25
CA TYR A 78 -9.45 15.68 -16.15
C TYR A 78 -8.64 16.93 -16.50
N ILE A 79 -7.61 16.80 -17.35
CA ILE A 79 -6.90 17.94 -17.93
C ILE A 79 -7.88 18.77 -18.76
N LEU A 80 -8.63 18.15 -19.67
CA LEU A 80 -9.67 18.84 -20.45
C LEU A 80 -10.70 19.51 -19.53
N GLN A 81 -11.17 18.80 -18.50
CA GLN A 81 -12.13 19.35 -17.53
C GLN A 81 -11.57 20.57 -16.79
N SER A 82 -10.27 20.61 -16.50
CA SER A 82 -9.64 21.76 -15.84
C SER A 82 -9.54 23.00 -16.71
N HIS A 83 -9.52 22.84 -18.04
CA HIS A 83 -9.53 23.96 -18.98
C HIS A 83 -10.93 24.52 -19.23
N ILE A 84 -11.97 23.69 -19.13
CA ILE A 84 -13.36 24.07 -19.46
C ILE A 84 -14.23 24.35 -18.23
N SER A 85 -13.74 24.07 -17.03
CA SER A 85 -14.50 24.24 -15.78
C SER A 85 -13.63 24.73 -14.63
N HIS A 86 -14.23 25.18 -13.52
CA HIS A 86 -13.51 25.58 -12.30
C HIS A 86 -12.88 24.42 -11.52
N TYR A 87 -12.83 23.21 -12.08
CA TYR A 87 -12.27 22.04 -11.40
C TYR A 87 -10.74 21.99 -11.58
N SER A 88 -10.00 22.36 -10.54
CA SER A 88 -8.54 22.34 -10.57
C SER A 88 -7.96 20.92 -10.54
N LEU A 89 -6.76 20.76 -11.11
CA LEU A 89 -5.99 19.51 -11.04
C LEU A 89 -5.59 19.12 -9.60
N TRP A 90 -5.51 20.08 -8.68
CA TRP A 90 -5.31 19.81 -7.26
C TRP A 90 -6.55 19.16 -6.62
N ASN A 91 -7.74 19.66 -6.94
CA ASN A 91 -9.00 19.06 -6.49
C ASN A 91 -9.17 17.63 -7.04
N TYR A 92 -8.65 17.38 -8.24
CA TYR A 92 -8.55 16.03 -8.80
C TYR A 92 -7.68 15.11 -7.95
N LEU A 93 -6.45 15.52 -7.62
CA LEU A 93 -5.54 14.76 -6.75
C LEU A 93 -6.19 14.46 -5.40
N PHE A 94 -6.78 15.46 -4.74
CA PHE A 94 -7.46 15.25 -3.45
C PHE A 94 -8.62 14.27 -3.56
N SER A 95 -9.46 14.39 -4.59
CA SER A 95 -10.59 13.46 -4.79
C SER A 95 -10.12 12.02 -5.00
N GLN A 96 -9.00 11.85 -5.70
CA GLN A 96 -8.41 10.54 -5.94
C GLN A 96 -7.78 9.95 -4.67
N LEU A 97 -7.05 10.74 -3.88
CA LEU A 97 -6.47 10.30 -2.62
C LEU A 97 -7.56 9.92 -1.59
N ILE A 98 -8.65 10.69 -1.50
CA ILE A 98 -9.80 10.33 -0.65
C ILE A 98 -10.38 8.98 -1.10
N THR A 99 -10.53 8.78 -2.41
CA THR A 99 -10.99 7.49 -2.95
C THR A 99 -10.05 6.36 -2.57
N GLN A 100 -8.73 6.56 -2.61
CA GLN A 100 -7.75 5.56 -2.20
C GLN A 100 -7.81 5.25 -0.70
N VAL A 101 -8.01 6.26 0.15
CA VAL A 101 -8.21 6.04 1.60
C VAL A 101 -9.40 5.11 1.83
N ILE A 102 -10.55 5.37 1.19
CA ILE A 102 -11.75 4.55 1.33
C ILE A 102 -11.49 3.11 0.84
N ILE A 103 -10.80 2.94 -0.30
CA ILE A 103 -10.51 1.61 -0.84
C ILE A 103 -9.51 0.85 0.04
N ASN A 104 -8.47 1.51 0.54
CA ASN A 104 -7.46 0.89 1.41
C ASN A 104 -8.06 0.48 2.76
N LEU A 105 -8.96 1.29 3.31
CA LEU A 105 -9.76 0.91 4.48
C LEU A 105 -10.65 -0.30 4.18
N PHE A 106 -11.30 -0.34 3.02
CA PHE A 106 -12.11 -1.49 2.60
C PHE A 106 -11.28 -2.77 2.48
N ILE A 107 -10.12 -2.73 1.82
CA ILE A 107 -9.18 -3.85 1.73
C ILE A 107 -8.80 -4.32 3.13
N THR A 108 -8.47 -3.37 4.02
CA THR A 108 -8.11 -3.65 5.40
C THR A 108 -9.22 -4.38 6.14
N ILE A 109 -10.45 -3.86 6.09
CA ILE A 109 -11.62 -4.45 6.76
C ILE A 109 -11.84 -5.89 6.27
N VAL A 110 -11.80 -6.14 4.96
CA VAL A 110 -12.07 -7.48 4.42
C VAL A 110 -11.01 -8.50 4.85
N ILE A 111 -9.72 -8.13 4.81
CA ILE A 111 -8.64 -9.03 5.24
C ILE A 111 -8.64 -9.21 6.77
N MET A 112 -8.96 -8.16 7.54
CA MET A 112 -9.13 -8.27 8.99
C MET A 112 -10.25 -9.23 9.38
N ILE A 113 -11.40 -9.18 8.70
CA ILE A 113 -12.51 -10.12 8.93
C ILE A 113 -12.01 -11.56 8.79
N LEU A 114 -11.25 -11.85 7.74
CA LEU A 114 -10.67 -13.17 7.53
C LEU A 114 -9.73 -13.58 8.68
N ALA A 115 -8.90 -12.66 9.18
CA ALA A 115 -7.99 -12.96 10.28
C ALA A 115 -8.67 -13.12 11.65
N ILE A 116 -9.79 -12.42 11.87
CA ILE A 116 -10.70 -12.63 13.01
C ILE A 116 -11.30 -14.04 12.95
N PHE A 117 -11.81 -14.46 11.78
CA PHE A 117 -12.36 -15.81 11.60
C PHE A 117 -11.33 -16.91 11.89
N LEU A 118 -10.07 -16.69 11.54
CA LEU A 118 -8.98 -17.61 11.82
C LEU A 118 -8.48 -17.55 13.28
N HIS A 119 -8.98 -16.61 14.10
CA HIS A 119 -8.53 -16.39 15.49
C HIS A 119 -7.01 -16.17 15.58
N THR A 120 -6.45 -15.42 14.63
CA THR A 120 -4.99 -15.21 14.47
C THR A 120 -4.48 -13.90 15.06
N ILE A 121 -5.36 -13.07 15.63
CA ILE A 121 -5.01 -11.73 16.09
C ILE A 121 -5.65 -11.46 17.44
N GLU A 122 -4.86 -10.89 18.35
CA GLU A 122 -5.34 -10.27 19.57
C GLU A 122 -5.47 -8.75 19.38
N PHE A 123 -6.62 -8.19 19.75
CA PHE A 123 -6.88 -6.75 19.69
C PHE A 123 -6.21 -6.04 20.87
N ASN A 124 -4.91 -5.84 20.76
CA ASN A 124 -4.14 -5.01 21.68
C ASN A 124 -3.75 -3.66 21.03
N PHE A 125 -3.15 -2.77 21.82
CA PHE A 125 -2.75 -1.45 21.37
C PHE A 125 -1.76 -1.48 20.18
N ILE A 126 -0.83 -2.45 20.17
CA ILE A 126 0.17 -2.62 19.10
C ILE A 126 -0.50 -3.03 17.80
N THR A 127 -1.39 -4.02 17.83
CA THR A 127 -2.17 -4.49 16.69
C THR A 127 -2.96 -3.35 16.05
N ILE A 128 -3.76 -2.63 16.84
CA ILE A 128 -4.62 -1.54 16.35
C ILE A 128 -3.76 -0.44 15.73
N THR A 129 -2.69 -0.04 16.43
CA THR A 129 -1.78 1.01 15.93
C THR A 129 -1.10 0.58 14.62
N SER A 130 -0.64 -0.66 14.52
CA SER A 130 0.01 -1.17 13.31
C SER A 130 -0.93 -1.22 12.10
N ILE A 131 -2.20 -1.57 12.32
CA ILE A 131 -3.23 -1.57 11.26
C ILE A 131 -3.55 -0.14 10.79
N LEU A 132 -3.61 0.83 11.73
CA LEU A 132 -3.79 2.24 11.38
C LEU A 132 -2.59 2.79 10.59
N LEU A 133 -1.36 2.51 11.04
CA LEU A 133 -0.13 2.90 10.35
C LEU A 133 -0.04 2.29 8.95
N THR A 134 -0.53 1.06 8.78
CA THR A 134 -0.61 0.40 7.46
C THR A 134 -1.48 1.18 6.47
N ASN A 135 -2.58 1.77 6.94
CA ASN A 135 -3.42 2.63 6.11
C ASN A 135 -2.76 3.97 5.78
N ILE A 136 -1.97 4.53 6.71
CA ILE A 136 -1.13 5.71 6.44
C ILE A 136 -0.09 5.39 5.37
N ILE A 137 0.56 4.22 5.44
CA ILE A 137 1.45 3.75 4.38
C ILE A 137 0.69 3.58 3.05
N GLY A 138 -0.58 3.20 3.08
CA GLY A 138 -1.42 3.15 1.88
C GLY A 138 -1.58 4.51 1.19
N ILE A 139 -1.66 5.61 1.94
CA ILE A 139 -1.66 6.97 1.40
C ILE A 139 -0.31 7.27 0.75
N TYR A 140 0.79 6.99 1.46
CA TYR A 140 2.16 7.11 0.95
C TYR A 140 2.34 6.37 -0.40
N LEU A 141 1.86 5.12 -0.51
CA LEU A 141 1.94 4.35 -1.76
C LEU A 141 1.03 4.92 -2.85
N SER A 142 -0.11 5.50 -2.47
CA SER A 142 -1.04 6.12 -3.42
C SER A 142 -0.45 7.35 -4.09
N GLU A 143 0.33 8.16 -3.37
CA GLU A 143 1.02 9.32 -3.96
C GLU A 143 2.04 8.88 -5.01
N ILE A 144 2.81 7.83 -4.73
CA ILE A 144 3.74 7.23 -5.70
C ILE A 144 2.97 6.71 -6.92
N GLY A 145 1.87 5.97 -6.71
CA GLY A 145 1.03 5.47 -7.79
C GLY A 145 0.42 6.58 -8.64
N PHE A 146 0.01 7.70 -8.02
CA PHE A 146 -0.48 8.87 -8.73
C PHE A 146 0.60 9.48 -9.62
N ALA A 147 1.82 9.67 -9.10
CA ALA A 147 2.94 10.19 -9.86
C ALA A 147 3.28 9.31 -11.08
N ILE A 148 3.31 7.98 -10.90
CA ILE A 148 3.51 7.01 -11.99
C ILE A 148 2.41 7.18 -13.05
N GLY A 149 1.15 7.24 -12.63
CA GLY A 149 0.01 7.37 -13.53
C GLY A 149 -0.02 8.66 -14.34
N LEU A 150 0.52 9.75 -13.80
CA LEU A 150 0.69 11.01 -14.56
C LEU A 150 1.87 10.95 -15.54
N SER A 151 2.94 10.25 -15.17
CA SER A 151 4.22 10.25 -15.89
C SER A 151 4.20 9.47 -17.19
N PHE A 152 3.56 8.30 -17.17
CA PHE A 152 3.64 7.32 -18.24
C PHE A 152 2.33 7.24 -19.04
N ASP A 153 2.41 6.67 -20.23
CA ASP A 153 1.29 6.29 -21.08
C ASP A 153 0.73 4.91 -20.66
N ALA A 154 -0.52 4.63 -21.07
CA ALA A 154 -1.25 3.46 -20.59
C ALA A 154 -0.55 2.12 -20.94
N PRO A 155 -0.01 1.92 -22.16
CA PRO A 155 0.78 0.73 -22.49
C PRO A 155 1.99 0.53 -21.57
N THR A 156 2.73 1.60 -21.25
CA THR A 156 3.91 1.53 -20.39
C THR A 156 3.54 1.17 -18.94
N VAL A 157 2.49 1.78 -18.39
CA VAL A 157 2.00 1.43 -17.04
C VAL A 157 1.52 -0.02 -17.00
N ASP A 158 0.89 -0.50 -18.07
CA ASP A 158 0.42 -1.89 -18.16
C ASP A 158 1.57 -2.89 -18.21
N ALA A 159 2.63 -2.59 -18.98
CA ALA A 159 3.81 -3.44 -19.07
C ALA A 159 4.64 -3.42 -17.78
N ALA A 160 4.79 -2.26 -17.15
CA ALA A 160 5.66 -2.06 -15.99
C ALA A 160 4.97 -2.38 -14.65
N GLY A 161 3.64 -2.42 -14.59
CA GLY A 161 2.88 -2.56 -13.35
C GLY A 161 3.27 -3.79 -12.53
N THR A 162 3.37 -4.96 -13.17
CA THR A 162 3.76 -6.21 -12.49
C THR A 162 5.23 -6.22 -12.06
N PRO A 163 6.22 -5.87 -12.91
CA PRO A 163 7.61 -5.72 -12.46
C PRO A 163 7.78 -4.74 -11.28
N ILE A 164 7.13 -3.57 -11.34
CA ILE A 164 7.18 -2.57 -10.27
C ILE A 164 6.61 -3.15 -8.97
N LEU A 165 5.50 -3.89 -9.05
CA LEU A 165 4.90 -4.57 -7.89
C LEU A 165 5.92 -5.49 -7.21
N PHE A 166 6.61 -6.35 -7.96
CA PHE A 166 7.59 -7.28 -7.41
C PHE A 166 8.80 -6.58 -6.78
N ILE A 167 9.32 -5.55 -7.43
CA ILE A 167 10.45 -4.78 -6.92
C ILE A 167 10.07 -4.11 -5.59
N ILE A 168 8.92 -3.41 -5.54
CA ILE A 168 8.49 -2.73 -4.31
C ILE A 168 8.13 -3.76 -3.23
N ALA A 169 7.44 -4.84 -3.59
CA ALA A 169 7.12 -5.93 -2.67
C ALA A 169 8.36 -6.50 -1.99
N THR A 170 9.48 -6.63 -2.71
CA THR A 170 10.77 -7.08 -2.15
C THR A 170 11.24 -6.19 -1.00
N PHE A 171 10.95 -4.90 -1.04
CA PHE A 171 11.30 -3.96 0.05
C PHE A 171 10.22 -3.83 1.12
N ILE A 172 9.02 -4.38 0.89
CA ILE A 172 7.95 -4.46 1.90
C ILE A 172 8.06 -5.73 2.74
N ILE A 173 8.45 -6.86 2.15
CA ILE A 173 8.54 -8.16 2.85
C ILE A 173 9.50 -8.06 4.06
N PRO A 174 9.07 -8.36 5.30
CA PRO A 174 9.93 -8.24 6.47
C PRO A 174 10.93 -9.40 6.57
N TRP A 175 11.98 -9.37 5.74
CA TRP A 175 12.94 -10.46 5.58
C TRP A 175 13.53 -10.97 6.90
N LYS A 176 13.89 -10.05 7.81
CA LYS A 176 14.45 -10.40 9.13
C LYS A 176 13.46 -11.14 10.05
N HIS A 177 12.16 -10.91 9.87
CA HIS A 177 11.12 -11.61 10.65
C HIS A 177 10.75 -12.97 10.03
N LEU A 178 10.94 -13.13 8.71
CA LEU A 178 10.53 -14.35 8.00
C LEU A 178 11.66 -15.36 7.80
N LEU A 179 12.92 -14.91 7.68
CA LEU A 179 14.05 -15.76 7.34
C LEU A 179 15.21 -15.60 8.33
N PRO A 180 16.02 -16.65 8.55
CA PRO A 180 17.22 -16.58 9.37
C PRO A 180 18.21 -15.53 8.86
N ALA A 181 18.91 -14.86 9.79
CA ALA A 181 19.88 -13.84 9.44
C ALA A 181 21.06 -14.44 8.66
N ASN A 182 21.34 -13.88 7.48
CA ASN A 182 22.52 -14.14 6.67
C ASN A 182 22.96 -12.83 5.97
N SER A 183 24.09 -12.85 5.26
CA SER A 183 24.63 -11.67 4.57
C SER A 183 23.64 -11.04 3.58
N PHE A 184 22.90 -11.88 2.85
CA PHE A 184 21.88 -11.45 1.90
C PHE A 184 20.69 -10.76 2.60
N ILE A 185 20.13 -11.38 3.64
CA ILE A 185 19.02 -10.82 4.43
C ILE A 185 19.43 -9.50 5.09
N ASN A 186 20.67 -9.40 5.59
CA ASN A 186 21.19 -8.16 6.16
C ASN A 186 21.31 -7.05 5.13
N PHE A 187 21.73 -7.36 3.90
CA PHE A 187 21.76 -6.38 2.80
C PHE A 187 20.37 -5.83 2.51
N PHE A 188 19.38 -6.69 2.26
CA PHE A 188 18.01 -6.24 1.99
C PHE A 188 17.43 -5.46 3.17
N THR A 189 17.61 -5.95 4.40
CA THR A 189 17.15 -5.27 5.62
C THR A 189 17.76 -3.86 5.75
N ASN A 190 19.03 -3.68 5.38
CA ASN A 190 19.67 -2.37 5.42
C ASN A 190 19.09 -1.41 4.38
N VAL A 191 18.77 -1.89 3.18
CA VAL A 191 18.06 -1.07 2.18
C VAL A 191 16.63 -0.75 2.63
N GLN A 192 15.95 -1.71 3.27
CA GLN A 192 14.58 -1.51 3.77
C GLN A 192 14.46 -0.39 4.80
N LYS A 193 15.50 -0.13 5.61
CA LYS A 193 15.54 0.97 6.59
C LYS A 193 15.36 2.36 5.97
N LEU A 194 15.53 2.50 4.65
CA LEU A 194 15.26 3.73 3.91
C LEU A 194 13.76 3.99 3.73
N PHE A 195 12.93 2.96 3.87
CA PHE A 195 11.49 3.03 3.62
C PHE A 195 10.69 2.98 4.93
N PRO A 196 9.53 3.66 4.99
CA PRO A 196 8.70 3.70 6.19
C PRO A 196 8.14 2.32 6.57
N THR A 197 7.97 1.41 5.61
CA THR A 197 7.46 0.06 5.81
C THR A 197 8.33 -0.77 6.76
N TYR A 198 9.64 -0.52 6.80
CA TYR A 198 10.52 -1.22 7.74
C TYR A 198 10.18 -0.90 9.20
N TYR A 199 9.92 0.38 9.50
CA TYR A 199 9.64 0.84 10.86
C TYR A 199 8.26 0.41 11.36
N LEU A 200 7.34 0.07 10.45
CA LEU A 200 6.10 -0.61 10.81
C LEU A 200 6.39 -1.96 11.48
N TYR A 201 7.26 -2.78 10.89
CA TYR A 201 7.61 -4.10 11.42
C TYR A 201 8.50 -4.01 12.66
N ALA A 202 9.42 -3.04 12.70
CA ALA A 202 10.27 -2.81 13.88
C ALA A 202 9.47 -2.44 15.14
N GLY A 203 8.26 -1.88 14.98
CA GLY A 203 7.35 -1.54 16.07
C GLY A 203 6.51 -2.69 16.62
N LEU A 204 6.59 -3.89 16.05
CA LEU A 204 5.76 -5.03 16.43
C LEU A 204 6.04 -5.57 17.84
N ASP A 205 7.32 -5.58 18.25
CA ASP A 205 7.70 -6.09 19.57
C ASP A 205 7.54 -5.04 20.66
N HIS A 206 7.86 -3.78 20.33
CA HIS A 206 7.68 -2.64 21.21
C HIS A 206 7.46 -1.37 20.38
N LEU A 207 6.32 -0.71 20.59
CA LEU A 207 6.04 0.56 19.95
C LEU A 207 6.81 1.67 20.67
N SER A 208 7.86 2.19 20.03
CA SER A 208 8.63 3.32 20.54
C SER A 208 8.32 4.60 19.77
N VAL A 209 8.37 5.74 20.45
CA VAL A 209 8.25 7.06 19.81
C VAL A 209 9.32 7.26 18.75
N SER A 210 10.52 6.70 18.96
CA SER A 210 11.59 6.72 17.96
C SER A 210 11.23 5.95 16.68
N HIS A 211 10.61 4.77 16.78
CA HIS A 211 10.19 4.01 15.60
C HIS A 211 9.10 4.75 14.82
N LEU A 212 8.13 5.36 15.53
CA LEU A 212 7.10 6.20 14.90
C LEU A 212 7.72 7.43 14.21
N GLY A 213 8.63 8.13 14.89
CA GLY A 213 9.34 9.28 14.33
C GLY A 213 10.10 8.90 13.06
N LEU A 214 10.84 7.78 13.07
CA LEU A 214 11.58 7.30 11.91
C LEU A 214 10.66 6.87 10.76
N LEU A 215 9.49 6.29 11.04
CA LEU A 215 8.48 5.98 10.03
C LEU A 215 8.06 7.25 9.28
N PHE A 216 7.69 8.31 10.00
CA PHE A 216 7.26 9.56 9.36
C PHE A 216 8.40 10.29 8.66
N VAL A 217 9.59 10.34 9.27
CA VAL A 217 10.76 10.99 8.66
C VAL A 217 11.15 10.30 7.36
N THR A 218 11.23 8.97 7.35
CA THR A 218 11.54 8.24 6.12
C THR A 218 10.44 8.36 5.08
N ALA A 219 9.16 8.29 5.47
CA ALA A 219 8.04 8.55 4.56
C ALA A 219 8.14 9.92 3.89
N ILE A 220 8.39 10.98 4.65
CA ILE A 220 8.52 12.34 4.12
C ILE A 220 9.70 12.43 3.16
N ILE A 221 10.88 11.99 3.57
CA ILE A 221 12.10 12.07 2.76
C ILE A 221 11.93 11.33 1.43
N THR A 222 11.34 10.14 1.43
CA THR A 222 11.14 9.36 0.21
C THR A 222 9.98 9.87 -0.64
N LEU A 223 8.99 10.58 -0.08
CA LEU A 223 7.92 11.23 -0.83
C LEU A 223 8.31 12.54 -1.49
N LEU A 224 9.26 13.30 -0.91
CA LEU A 224 9.64 14.63 -1.40
C LEU A 224 9.94 14.67 -2.92
N PRO A 225 10.68 13.70 -3.51
CA PRO A 225 10.91 13.67 -4.96
C PRO A 225 9.62 13.49 -5.76
N TRP A 226 8.70 12.64 -5.30
CA TRP A 226 7.43 12.36 -5.97
C TRP A 226 6.48 13.57 -5.89
N LEU A 227 6.38 14.21 -4.73
CA LEU A 227 5.57 15.42 -4.55
C LEU A 227 6.10 16.59 -5.39
N SER A 228 7.43 16.77 -5.41
CA SER A 228 8.07 17.79 -6.25
C SER A 228 7.80 17.55 -7.74
N PHE A 229 7.80 16.28 -8.16
CA PHE A 229 7.47 15.89 -9.52
C PHE A 229 5.99 16.15 -9.86
N ILE A 230 5.07 15.74 -8.99
CA ILE A 230 3.63 15.99 -9.14
C ILE A 230 3.37 17.49 -9.27
N TYR A 231 3.94 18.30 -8.37
CA TYR A 231 3.78 19.75 -8.38
C TYR A 231 4.17 20.37 -9.72
N ARG A 232 5.32 19.98 -10.29
CA ARG A 232 5.77 20.46 -11.61
C ARG A 232 4.83 20.05 -12.74
N LYS A 233 4.25 18.85 -12.67
CA LYS A 233 3.33 18.33 -13.68
C LYS A 233 1.92 18.92 -13.61
N LEU A 234 1.50 19.46 -12.47
CA LEU A 234 0.16 20.05 -12.30
C LEU A 234 0.12 21.55 -12.59
N ILE A 235 1.28 22.22 -12.65
CA ILE A 235 1.39 23.67 -12.93
C ILE A 235 1.71 23.95 -14.39
N ASN A 236 2.45 23.06 -15.04
CA ASN A 236 2.72 23.11 -16.48
C ASN A 236 1.59 22.47 -17.28
#